data_AF-A0A5N0EQN3-F1
#
_entry.id   AF-A0A5N0EQN3-F1
#
_cell.length_a   1.000
_cell.length_b   1.000
_cell.length_c   1.000
_cell.angle_alpha   90.00
_cell.angle_beta   90.00
_cell.angle_gamma   90.00
#
_symmetry.space_group_name_H-M   'P 1'
#
loop_
_entity.id
_entity.type
_entity.pdbx_description
1 polymer ?
#
loop_
_entity_poly.entity_id
_entity_poly.type
_entity_poly.pdbx_seq_one_letter_code
_entity_poly.pdbx_strand_id
1 'polypeptide(L)'
;MEVEPASLRAAATKLFTESGNVDHWTRLGGANAVTQLNGLGCAALFTDADNASRQAKAVLQARMKELGNLLKISADEYTDTDTATAGKLSSFSDLNSGDPHGGR
;
A
#
# COMPACT_ATOMS: atom_id res chain seq x y z
N MET A 1 19.79 18.79 7.50
CA MET A 1 19.73 17.45 6.89
C MET A 1 19.16 17.66 5.51
N GLU A 2 20.00 17.55 4.49
CA GLU A 2 19.62 17.77 3.09
C GLU A 2 19.23 16.43 2.48
N VAL A 3 18.12 16.38 1.73
CA VAL A 3 17.59 15.14 1.17
C VAL A 3 17.94 15.11 -0.32
N GLU A 4 18.77 14.15 -0.71
CA GLU A 4 19.23 14.00 -2.09
C GLU A 4 18.10 13.49 -3.00
N PRO A 5 17.73 14.21 -4.09
CA PRO A 5 16.66 13.79 -5.00
C PRO A 5 16.86 12.38 -5.59
N ALA A 6 18.11 11.98 -5.83
CA ALA A 6 18.44 10.63 -6.30
C ALA A 6 18.03 9.54 -5.30
N SER A 7 18.21 9.80 -3.99
CA SER A 7 17.83 8.87 -2.93
C SER A 7 16.31 8.70 -2.84
N LEU A 8 15.55 9.78 -3.06
CA LEU A 8 14.10 9.76 -3.09
C LEU A 8 13.57 8.96 -4.29
N ARG A 9 14.15 9.12 -5.49
CA ARG A 9 13.78 8.31 -6.67
C ARG A 9 14.07 6.82 -6.47
N ALA A 10 15.20 6.50 -5.85
CA ALA A 10 15.54 5.11 -5.54
C ALA A 10 14.55 4.49 -4.54
N ALA A 11 14.18 5.23 -3.49
CA ALA A 11 13.18 4.79 -2.52
C ALA A 11 11.78 4.63 -3.16
N ALA A 12 11.36 5.57 -4.02
CA ALA A 12 10.11 5.47 -4.78
C ALA A 12 10.07 4.19 -5.64
N THR A 13 11.17 3.91 -6.36
CA THR A 13 11.29 2.72 -7.21
C THR A 13 11.18 1.44 -6.38
N LYS A 14 11.85 1.39 -5.22
CA LYS A 14 11.76 0.25 -4.31
C LYS A 14 10.32 0.01 -3.83
N LEU A 15 9.59 1.06 -3.46
CA LEU A 15 8.19 0.95 -3.05
C LEU A 15 7.29 0.45 -4.19
N PHE A 16 7.49 0.91 -5.42
CA PHE A 16 6.72 0.40 -6.56
C PHE A 16 6.99 -1.08 -6.81
N THR A 17 8.25 -1.50 -6.78
CA THR A 17 8.64 -2.92 -6.91
C THR A 17 7.98 -3.76 -5.82
N GLU A 18 8.10 -3.36 -4.55
CA GLU A 18 7.50 -4.12 -3.46
C GLU A 18 5.97 -4.15 -3.52
N SER A 19 5.33 -3.06 -3.97
CA SER A 19 3.88 -3.04 -4.19
C SER A 19 3.42 -4.08 -5.24
N GLY A 20 4.27 -4.39 -6.22
CA GLY A 20 4.01 -5.47 -7.18
C GLY A 20 4.17 -6.86 -6.57
N ASN A 21 5.02 -7.00 -5.54
CA ASN A 21 5.33 -8.27 -4.89
C ASN A 21 4.30 -8.70 -3.83
N VAL A 22 3.46 -7.78 -3.32
CA VAL A 22 2.51 -8.05 -2.23
C VAL A 22 1.59 -9.25 -2.53
N ASP A 23 1.19 -9.43 -3.79
CA ASP A 23 0.34 -10.56 -4.21
C ASP A 23 1.04 -11.92 -4.14
N HIS A 24 2.38 -11.93 -4.24
CA HIS A 24 3.21 -13.13 -4.16
C HIS A 24 3.56 -13.50 -2.72
N TRP A 25 3.32 -12.62 -1.75
CA TRP A 25 3.58 -12.93 -0.35
C TRP A 25 2.65 -14.02 0.15
N THR A 26 3.18 -14.88 1.03
CA THR A 26 2.43 -15.98 1.64
C THR A 26 1.06 -15.50 2.12
N ARG A 27 -0.01 -16.18 1.67
CA ARG A 27 -1.38 -15.95 2.14
C ARG A 27 -1.61 -16.78 3.38
N LEU A 28 -2.59 -16.39 4.19
CA LEU A 28 -2.98 -17.14 5.38
C LEU A 28 -3.45 -18.58 5.05
N GLY A 29 -3.78 -18.86 3.78
CA GLY A 29 -4.02 -20.21 3.29
C GLY A 29 -5.39 -20.76 3.70
N GLY A 30 -6.37 -19.87 3.93
CA GLY A 30 -7.67 -20.23 4.51
C GLY A 30 -8.42 -21.30 3.73
N ALA A 31 -8.32 -21.32 2.40
CA ALA A 31 -9.01 -22.30 1.55
C ALA A 31 -8.60 -23.76 1.82
N ASN A 32 -7.30 -24.00 2.10
CA ASN A 32 -6.80 -25.34 2.41
C ASN A 32 -7.24 -25.77 3.83
N ALA A 33 -7.31 -24.83 4.77
CA ALA A 33 -7.79 -25.09 6.12
C ALA A 33 -9.30 -25.36 6.15
N VAL A 34 -10.10 -24.60 5.39
CA VAL A 34 -11.56 -24.76 5.26
C VAL A 34 -11.93 -26.14 4.75
N THR A 35 -11.21 -26.63 3.74
CA THR A 35 -11.47 -27.96 3.15
C THR A 35 -11.23 -29.09 4.16
N GLN A 36 -10.22 -28.94 5.02
CA GLN A 36 -9.90 -29.94 6.05
C GLN A 36 -10.78 -29.83 7.30
N LEU A 37 -11.40 -28.67 7.54
CA LEU A 37 -12.20 -28.37 8.73
C LEU A 37 -13.71 -28.32 8.43
N ASN A 38 -14.14 -28.89 7.30
CA ASN A 38 -15.53 -28.87 6.86
C ASN A 38 -16.46 -29.46 7.93
N GLY A 39 -17.51 -28.71 8.29
CA GLY A 39 -18.46 -29.07 9.36
C GLY A 39 -18.12 -28.49 10.75
N LEU A 40 -16.94 -27.89 10.92
CA LEU A 40 -16.56 -27.18 12.16
C LEU A 40 -16.79 -25.67 12.01
N GLY A 41 -17.30 -25.02 13.07
CA GLY A 41 -17.53 -23.57 13.07
C GLY A 41 -16.26 -22.73 12.84
N CYS A 42 -15.07 -23.29 13.08
CA CYS A 42 -13.80 -22.63 12.81
C CYS A 42 -13.46 -22.49 11.32
N ALA A 43 -14.09 -23.28 10.42
CA ALA A 43 -13.88 -23.14 8.99
C ALA A 43 -14.34 -21.76 8.47
N ALA A 44 -15.45 -21.22 8.99
CA ALA A 44 -15.91 -19.87 8.66
C ALA A 44 -14.87 -18.81 9.05
N LEU A 45 -14.26 -18.94 10.23
CA LEU A 45 -13.23 -18.02 10.71
C LEU A 45 -11.99 -17.99 9.81
N PHE A 46 -11.59 -19.13 9.22
CA PHE A 46 -10.48 -19.17 8.26
C PHE A 46 -10.82 -18.51 6.92
N THR A 47 -12.09 -18.55 6.50
CA THR A 47 -12.56 -17.84 5.31
C THR A 47 -12.52 -16.33 5.55
N ASP A 48 -13.05 -15.88 6.69
CA ASP A 48 -13.04 -14.46 7.07
C ASP A 48 -11.61 -13.93 7.23
N ALA A 49 -10.71 -14.72 7.82
CA ALA A 49 -9.32 -14.36 7.96
C ALA A 49 -8.58 -14.28 6.60
N ASP A 50 -8.89 -15.15 5.62
CA ASP A 50 -8.32 -15.04 4.26
C ASP A 50 -8.80 -13.78 3.56
N ASN A 51 -10.09 -13.44 3.70
CA ASN A 51 -10.68 -12.22 3.13
C ASN A 51 -10.06 -10.96 3.76
N ALA A 52 -9.93 -10.92 5.09
CA ALA A 52 -9.27 -9.83 5.79
C ALA A 52 -7.79 -9.70 5.36
N SER A 53 -7.09 -10.83 5.18
CA SER A 53 -5.70 -10.83 4.68
C SER A 53 -5.60 -10.23 3.28
N ARG A 54 -6.55 -10.52 2.38
CA ARG A 54 -6.60 -9.93 1.03
C ARG A 54 -6.83 -8.42 1.08
N GLN A 55 -7.77 -7.97 1.91
CA GLN A 55 -8.06 -6.55 2.08
C GLN A 55 -6.85 -5.79 2.64
N ALA A 56 -6.20 -6.33 3.68
CA ALA A 56 -5.00 -5.74 4.24
C ALA A 56 -3.86 -5.64 3.22
N LYS A 57 -3.68 -6.67 2.38
CA LYS A 57 -2.71 -6.66 1.29
C LYS A 57 -3.03 -5.60 0.22
N ALA A 58 -4.29 -5.48 -0.18
CA ALA A 58 -4.70 -4.46 -1.14
C ALA A 58 -4.44 -3.04 -0.61
N VAL A 59 -4.76 -2.78 0.66
CA VAL A 59 -4.46 -1.50 1.31
C VAL A 59 -2.95 -1.26 1.35
N LEU A 60 -2.15 -2.25 1.77
CA LEU A 60 -0.69 -2.12 1.81
C LEU A 60 -0.10 -1.79 0.44
N GLN A 61 -0.56 -2.47 -0.61
CA GLN A 61 -0.14 -2.21 -1.97
C GLN A 61 -0.48 -0.79 -2.42
N ALA A 62 -1.69 -0.31 -2.12
CA ALA A 62 -2.10 1.06 -2.43
C ALA A 62 -1.19 2.08 -1.72
N ARG A 63 -0.93 1.88 -0.42
CA ARG A 63 -0.06 2.78 0.35
C ARG A 63 1.38 2.81 -0.14
N MET A 64 1.94 1.66 -0.51
CA MET A 64 3.28 1.62 -1.11
C MET A 64 3.33 2.44 -2.41
N LYS A 65 2.30 2.35 -3.26
CA LYS A 65 2.23 3.13 -4.50
C LYS A 65 2.08 4.63 -4.23
N GLU A 66 1.22 5.00 -3.30
CA GLU A 66 1.02 6.40 -2.91
C GLU A 66 2.29 7.02 -2.32
N LEU A 67 2.96 6.32 -1.40
CA LEU A 67 4.25 6.74 -0.85
C LEU A 67 5.32 6.81 -1.94
N GLY A 68 5.35 5.85 -2.87
CA GLY A 68 6.26 5.90 -4.02
C GLY A 68 6.01 7.13 -4.90
N ASN A 69 4.76 7.46 -5.18
CA ASN A 69 4.39 8.67 -5.93
C ASN A 69 4.80 9.93 -5.19
N LEU A 70 4.56 10.02 -3.89
CA LEU A 70 4.97 11.14 -3.06
C LEU A 70 6.48 11.38 -3.13
N LEU A 71 7.28 10.33 -2.93
CA LEU A 71 8.74 10.45 -2.98
C LEU A 71 9.23 10.84 -4.38
N LYS A 72 8.59 10.33 -5.43
CA LYS A 72 8.92 10.71 -6.81
C LYS A 72 8.59 12.18 -7.09
N ILE A 73 7.39 12.63 -6.74
CA ILE A 73 6.99 14.04 -6.86
C ILE A 73 7.96 14.92 -6.08
N SER A 74 8.30 14.52 -4.84
CA SER A 74 9.26 15.27 -4.04
C SER A 74 10.65 15.33 -4.68
N ALA A 75 11.10 14.27 -5.36
CA ALA A 75 12.38 14.28 -6.06
C ALA A 75 12.39 15.10 -7.35
N ASP A 76 11.25 15.19 -8.03
CA ASP A 76 11.13 15.81 -9.35
C ASP A 76 10.73 17.29 -9.26
N GLU A 77 9.98 17.68 -8.23
CA GLU A 77 9.38 19.03 -8.12
C GLU A 77 10.04 19.92 -7.05
N TYR A 78 10.57 19.39 -5.93
CA TYR A 78 11.14 20.27 -4.87
C TYR A 78 12.32 21.10 -5.38
N THR A 79 12.04 22.38 -5.59
CA THR A 79 12.98 23.50 -5.66
C THR A 79 12.55 24.56 -4.64
N ASP A 80 13.46 25.43 -4.21
CA ASP A 80 13.49 26.23 -2.95
C ASP A 80 12.21 26.92 -2.42
N THR A 81 11.06 26.92 -3.10
CA THR A 81 9.82 27.60 -2.65
C THR A 81 8.53 26.90 -3.08
N ASP A 82 8.34 25.62 -2.73
CA ASP A 82 7.28 24.82 -3.35
C ASP A 82 6.00 24.62 -2.50
N THR A 83 5.23 25.71 -2.39
CA THR A 83 3.86 25.69 -1.84
C THR A 83 2.90 24.85 -2.70
N ALA A 84 3.16 24.73 -4.01
CA ALA A 84 2.38 23.89 -4.91
C ALA A 84 2.56 22.39 -4.63
N THR A 85 3.80 21.97 -4.37
CA THR A 85 4.13 20.58 -3.99
C THR A 85 3.60 20.24 -2.60
N ALA A 86 3.65 21.18 -1.65
CA ALA A 86 2.98 21.04 -0.35
C ALA A 86 1.45 20.87 -0.50
N GLY A 87 0.81 21.59 -1.43
CA GLY A 87 -0.60 21.43 -1.78
C GLY A 87 -0.93 20.03 -2.31
N LYS A 88 -0.12 19.51 -3.24
CA LYS A 88 -0.25 18.12 -3.72
C LYS A 88 -0.09 17.12 -2.56
N LEU A 89 0.92 17.29 -1.71
CA LEU A 89 1.14 16.45 -0.53
C LEU A 89 -0.06 16.46 0.43
N SER A 90 -0.67 17.62 0.65
CA SER A 90 -1.85 17.75 1.52
C SER A 90 -3.08 17.02 0.98
N SER A 91 -3.20 16.87 -0.34
CA SER A 91 -4.25 16.06 -0.97
C SER A 91 -4.08 14.56 -0.74
N PHE A 92 -2.85 14.11 -0.41
CA PHE A 92 -2.59 12.73 0.01
C PHE A 92 -2.90 12.50 1.50
N SER A 93 -3.36 13.50 2.28
CA SER A 93 -3.52 13.41 3.75
C SER A 93 -4.47 12.31 4.23
N ASP A 94 -5.22 11.65 3.33
CA ASP A 94 -6.09 10.52 3.68
C ASP A 94 -5.47 9.15 3.31
N LEU A 95 -4.22 8.94 3.73
CA LEU A 95 -3.54 7.64 3.68
C LEU A 95 -4.13 6.63 4.68
N ASN A 96 -5.29 6.87 5.32
CA ASN A 96 -5.87 5.94 6.29
C ASN A 96 -7.36 5.60 6.06
N SER A 97 -8.07 6.22 5.13
CA SER A 97 -9.50 5.90 4.89
C SER A 97 -9.77 4.52 4.29
N GLY A 98 -8.75 3.80 3.81
CA GLY A 98 -8.91 2.45 3.28
C GLY A 98 -9.76 2.36 2.00
N ASP A 99 -10.17 3.49 1.42
CA ASP A 99 -10.92 3.55 0.16
C ASP A 99 -9.98 3.85 -1.02
N PRO A 100 -9.70 2.87 -1.90
CA PRO A 100 -8.90 3.08 -3.10
C PRO A 100 -9.58 3.96 -4.17
N HIS A 101 -10.80 4.47 -3.91
CA HIS A 101 -11.58 5.33 -4.81
C HIS A 101 -12.00 6.68 -4.19
N GLY A 102 -11.50 7.04 -3.01
CA GLY A 102 -11.88 8.26 -2.27
C GLY A 102 -11.50 9.60 -2.93
N GLY A 103 -10.82 9.57 -4.08
CA GLY A 103 -10.51 10.74 -4.91
C GLY A 103 -11.28 10.70 -6.23
N ARG A 104 -12.51 11.19 -6.22
CA ARG A 104 -13.25 11.59 -7.43
C ARG A 104 -13.72 13.03 -7.30
#